data_AF-A0A640SJ03-F1
#
_entry.id   AF-A0A640SJ03-F1
#
_cell.length_a   1.000
_cell.length_b   1.000
_cell.length_c   1.000
_cell.angle_alpha   90.00
_cell.angle_beta   90.00
_cell.angle_gamma   90.00
#
_symmetry.space_group_name_H-M   'P 1'
#
loop_
_entity.id
_entity.type
_entity.pdbx_description
1 polymer ?
#
loop_
_entity_poly.entity_id
_entity_poly.type
_entity_poly.pdbx_seq_one_letter_code
_entity_poly.pdbx_strand_id
1 'polypeptide(L)'
;MGGKSFGTFGGSGRERARRRGQGQLEAQVLAALHHSPGPATAAWVQERLGGDLAYTTVMTILSRLHAKQAVTRERSGRAYVWTPAADEAGLAALRMRRVLDGEPDRDAVLTSFVSALSTHDEQLLRALLDRDAADGPGAADAPTTADDPAPAQGPGAAPAPGRHHPSDEARGG
;
A
#
# COMPACT_ATOMS: atom_id res chain seq x y z
N MET A 1 49.99 23.29 6.08
CA MET A 1 49.58 21.87 6.00
C MET A 1 48.62 21.60 7.14
N GLY A 2 47.35 21.23 6.98
CA GLY A 2 46.58 20.98 5.77
C GLY A 2 45.10 21.05 6.12
N GLY A 3 44.32 21.64 5.22
CA GLY A 3 42.89 21.36 5.17
C GLY A 3 42.69 19.96 4.62
N LYS A 4 41.76 19.21 5.21
CA LYS A 4 41.03 18.15 4.51
C LYS A 4 39.59 18.17 4.96
N SER A 5 38.81 18.84 4.10
CA SER A 5 37.40 18.59 3.87
C SER A 5 37.18 17.11 3.52
N PHE A 6 36.21 16.48 4.16
CA PHE A 6 35.52 15.24 3.79
C PHE A 6 34.18 15.28 4.54
N GLY A 7 33.00 15.06 3.97
CA GLY A 7 32.60 14.72 2.63
C GLY A 7 31.06 14.74 2.66
N THR A 8 30.49 15.26 1.58
CA THR A 8 29.05 15.48 1.37
C THR A 8 28.26 14.17 1.47
N PHE A 9 27.32 14.06 2.42
CA PHE A 9 26.27 13.01 2.38
C PHE A 9 25.17 13.40 1.37
N GLY A 10 25.52 13.36 0.08
CA GLY A 10 24.64 13.65 -1.05
C GLY A 10 23.65 12.52 -1.41
N GLY A 11 23.15 11.78 -0.42
CA GLY A 11 22.18 10.68 -0.62
C GLY A 11 20.73 11.01 -0.25
N SER A 12 20.45 12.15 0.38
CA SER A 12 19.27 12.26 1.25
C SER A 12 18.04 12.97 0.66
N GLY A 13 18.19 13.77 -0.41
CA GLY A 13 17.07 14.60 -0.92
C GLY A 13 15.96 13.80 -1.61
N ARG A 14 16.33 12.89 -2.52
CA ARG A 14 15.38 12.11 -3.32
C ARG A 14 14.66 11.03 -2.52
N GLU A 15 15.36 10.39 -1.59
CA GLU A 15 14.77 9.36 -0.73
C GLU A 15 13.79 9.98 0.29
N ARG A 16 14.15 11.13 0.88
CA ARG A 16 13.23 11.88 1.75
C ARG A 16 12.01 12.39 0.98
N ALA A 17 12.19 12.91 -0.23
CA ALA A 17 11.06 13.31 -1.09
C ALA A 17 10.13 12.14 -1.44
N ARG A 18 10.71 10.97 -1.73
CA ARG A 18 9.94 9.75 -1.98
C ARG A 18 9.16 9.31 -0.74
N ARG A 19 9.78 9.30 0.45
CA ARG A 19 9.10 8.96 1.71
C ARG A 19 7.93 9.91 2.01
N ARG A 20 8.10 11.22 1.76
CA ARG A 20 7.03 12.22 1.88
C ARG A 20 5.85 11.97 0.95
N GLY A 21 6.13 11.78 -0.35
CA GLY A 21 5.08 11.46 -1.32
C GLY A 21 4.37 10.15 -0.99
N GLN A 22 5.10 9.18 -0.45
CA GLN A 22 4.55 7.91 0.00
C GLN A 22 3.59 8.05 1.18
N GLY A 23 3.97 8.84 2.21
CA GLY A 23 3.13 9.10 3.37
C GLY A 23 1.87 9.90 3.00
N GLN A 24 2.00 10.87 2.10
CA GLN A 24 0.85 11.62 1.57
C GLN A 24 -0.15 10.69 0.87
N LEU A 25 0.33 9.76 0.05
CA LEU A 25 -0.54 8.86 -0.69
C LEU A 25 -1.20 7.81 0.22
N GLU A 26 -0.51 7.31 1.24
CA GLU A 26 -1.11 6.46 2.29
C GLU A 26 -2.29 7.15 2.98
N ALA A 27 -2.12 8.42 3.36
CA ALA A 27 -3.17 9.20 4.00
C ALA A 27 -4.38 9.41 3.06
N GLN A 28 -4.14 9.66 1.77
CA GLN A 28 -5.21 9.82 0.79
C GLN A 28 -6.01 8.52 0.59
N VAL A 29 -5.33 7.38 0.49
CA VAL A 29 -5.98 6.06 0.37
C VAL A 29 -6.87 5.77 1.57
N LEU A 30 -6.38 6.04 2.79
CA LEU A 30 -7.18 5.84 4.00
C LEU A 30 -8.36 6.78 4.11
N ALA A 31 -8.16 8.05 3.79
CA ALA A 31 -9.24 9.02 3.72
C ALA A 31 -10.32 8.56 2.73
N ALA A 32 -9.93 8.08 1.54
CA ALA A 32 -10.87 7.54 0.56
C ALA A 32 -11.68 6.36 1.14
N LEU A 33 -11.00 5.38 1.75
CA LEU A 33 -11.66 4.22 2.37
C LEU A 33 -12.61 4.60 3.52
N HIS A 34 -12.27 5.62 4.31
CA HIS A 34 -13.12 6.07 5.41
C HIS A 34 -14.42 6.75 4.93
N HIS A 35 -14.43 7.33 3.74
CA HIS A 35 -15.64 7.88 3.11
C HIS A 35 -16.38 6.85 2.23
N SER A 36 -15.94 5.60 2.22
CA SER A 36 -16.63 4.54 1.50
C SER A 36 -17.91 4.13 2.25
N PRO A 37 -19.03 3.88 1.57
CA PRO A 37 -20.25 3.38 2.21
C PRO A 37 -20.14 1.93 2.72
N GLY A 38 -19.02 1.25 2.45
CA GLY A 38 -18.74 -0.13 2.88
C GLY A 38 -17.36 -0.61 2.42
N PRO A 39 -17.08 -1.92 2.48
CA PRO A 39 -15.82 -2.49 1.97
C PRO A 39 -15.59 -2.10 0.50
N ALA A 40 -14.41 -1.60 0.16
CA ALA A 40 -14.12 -1.04 -1.16
C ALA A 40 -13.03 -1.80 -1.92
N THR A 41 -13.14 -1.88 -3.24
CA THR A 41 -12.08 -2.48 -4.08
C THR A 41 -10.95 -1.48 -4.31
N ALA A 42 -9.78 -1.96 -4.71
CA ALA A 42 -8.69 -1.06 -5.10
C ALA A 42 -9.00 -0.23 -6.35
N ALA A 43 -9.84 -0.74 -7.25
CA ALA A 43 -10.33 0.03 -8.39
C ALA A 43 -11.18 1.22 -7.93
N TRP A 44 -12.05 1.02 -6.94
CA TRP A 44 -12.83 2.10 -6.34
C TRP A 44 -11.93 3.16 -5.69
N VAL A 45 -10.90 2.72 -4.95
CA VAL A 45 -9.93 3.64 -4.33
C VAL A 45 -9.17 4.43 -5.41
N GLN A 46 -8.73 3.76 -6.47
CA GLN A 46 -8.03 4.39 -7.60
C GLN A 46 -8.89 5.47 -8.27
N GLU A 47 -10.15 5.16 -8.54
CA GLU A 47 -11.12 6.09 -9.12
C GLU A 47 -11.31 7.31 -8.22
N ARG A 48 -11.44 7.09 -6.90
CA ARG A 48 -11.60 8.17 -5.92
C ARG A 48 -10.38 9.08 -5.81
N LEU A 49 -9.18 8.57 -6.12
CA LEU A 49 -7.93 9.34 -6.12
C LEU A 49 -7.65 10.08 -7.43
N GLY A 50 -8.59 10.07 -8.39
CA GLY A 50 -8.48 10.83 -9.63
C GLY A 50 -8.00 10.02 -10.84
N GLY A 51 -7.91 8.69 -10.76
CA GLY A 51 -7.70 7.81 -11.92
C GLY A 51 -6.29 7.80 -12.53
N ASP A 52 -5.52 8.89 -12.41
CA ASP A 52 -4.16 9.04 -12.95
C ASP A 52 -3.12 8.18 -12.22
N LEU A 53 -3.49 7.64 -11.05
CA LEU A 53 -2.64 6.76 -10.28
C LEU A 53 -2.74 5.32 -10.81
N ALA A 54 -1.59 4.70 -11.08
CA ALA A 54 -1.56 3.30 -11.51
C ALA A 54 -2.17 2.35 -10.46
N TYR A 55 -2.99 1.39 -10.91
CA TYR A 55 -3.64 0.39 -10.07
C TYR A 55 -2.66 -0.36 -9.14
N THR A 56 -1.50 -0.75 -9.67
CA THR A 56 -0.43 -1.44 -8.91
C THR A 56 0.15 -0.57 -7.80
N THR A 57 0.17 0.75 -7.99
CA THR A 57 0.57 1.70 -6.94
C THR A 57 -0.45 1.64 -5.82
N VAL A 58 -1.75 1.78 -6.10
CA VAL A 58 -2.83 1.67 -5.11
C VAL A 58 -2.76 0.35 -4.35
N MET A 59 -2.59 -0.77 -5.06
CA MET A 59 -2.38 -2.10 -4.47
C MET A 59 -1.18 -2.15 -3.51
N THR A 60 -0.07 -1.52 -3.88
CA THR A 60 1.13 -1.43 -3.04
C THR A 60 0.91 -0.54 -1.83
N ILE A 61 0.11 0.54 -1.94
CA ILE A 61 -0.28 1.34 -0.78
C ILE A 61 -1.14 0.53 0.18
N LEU A 62 -2.20 -0.10 -0.32
CA LEU A 62 -3.14 -0.90 0.48
C LEU A 62 -2.43 -2.05 1.19
N SER A 63 -1.52 -2.74 0.51
CA SER A 63 -0.73 -3.82 1.11
C SER A 63 0.16 -3.33 2.25
N ARG A 64 0.80 -2.15 2.09
CA ARG A 64 1.63 -1.56 3.15
C ARG A 64 0.79 -1.02 4.30
N LEU A 65 -0.40 -0.49 4.03
CA LEU A 65 -1.35 -0.09 5.07
C LEU A 65 -1.86 -1.31 5.85
N HIS A 66 -2.07 -2.44 5.19
CA HIS A 66 -2.46 -3.68 5.84
C HIS A 66 -1.34 -4.28 6.68
N ALA A 67 -0.10 -4.23 6.21
CA ALA A 67 1.06 -4.59 7.02
C ALA A 67 1.19 -3.73 8.28
N LYS A 68 0.74 -2.46 8.20
CA LYS A 68 0.64 -1.53 9.35
C LYS A 68 -0.68 -1.68 10.13
N GLN A 69 -1.50 -2.67 9.81
CA GLN A 69 -2.82 -2.91 10.41
C GLN A 69 -3.79 -1.71 10.33
N ALA A 70 -3.56 -0.77 9.40
CA ALA A 70 -4.41 0.40 9.20
C ALA A 70 -5.64 0.10 8.32
N VAL A 71 -5.62 -1.01 7.58
CA VAL A 71 -6.75 -1.53 6.81
C VAL A 71 -6.82 -3.05 6.99
N THR A 72 -8.03 -3.60 6.94
CA THR A 72 -8.26 -5.03 6.77
C THR A 72 -8.60 -5.33 5.31
N ARG A 73 -8.44 -6.59 4.90
CA ARG A 73 -8.86 -7.06 3.58
C ARG A 73 -9.63 -8.36 3.68
N GLU A 74 -10.64 -8.51 2.85
CA GLU A 74 -11.42 -9.73 2.72
C GLU A 74 -11.49 -10.13 1.25
N ARG A 75 -11.51 -11.44 0.98
CA ARG A 75 -11.61 -11.95 -0.37
C ARG A 75 -13.06 -11.87 -0.83
N SER A 76 -13.30 -11.15 -1.93
CA SER A 76 -14.59 -11.05 -2.61
C SER A 76 -14.44 -11.55 -4.05
N GLY A 77 -14.79 -12.84 -4.25
CA GLY A 77 -14.57 -13.54 -5.51
C GLY A 77 -13.10 -13.61 -5.91
N ARG A 78 -12.74 -12.93 -7.00
CA ARG A 78 -11.37 -12.85 -7.54
C ARG A 78 -10.58 -11.63 -7.06
N ALA A 79 -11.19 -10.73 -6.28
CA ALA A 79 -10.57 -9.51 -5.81
C ALA A 79 -10.54 -9.47 -4.27
N TYR A 80 -9.79 -8.51 -3.73
CA TYR A 80 -9.88 -8.12 -2.32
C TYR A 80 -10.72 -6.85 -2.18
N VAL A 81 -11.60 -6.84 -1.19
CA VAL A 81 -12.21 -5.62 -0.66
C VAL A 81 -11.46 -5.20 0.59
N TRP A 82 -11.35 -3.90 0.78
CA TRP A 82 -10.56 -3.27 1.82
C TRP A 82 -11.48 -2.45 2.71
N THR A 83 -11.25 -2.55 4.00
CA THR A 83 -12.00 -1.81 5.02
C THR A 83 -10.97 -1.05 5.86
N PRO A 84 -11.20 0.24 6.18
CA PRO A 84 -10.33 0.92 7.12
C PRO A 84 -10.40 0.21 8.47
N ALA A 85 -9.25 -0.22 8.99
CA ALA A 85 -9.17 -0.78 10.34
C ALA A 85 -9.15 0.34 11.39
N ALA A 86 -8.70 1.53 10.98
CA ALA A 86 -8.62 2.72 11.79
C ALA A 86 -10.00 3.27 12.15
N ASP A 87 -10.32 3.16 13.43
CA ASP A 87 -11.20 4.09 14.15
C ASP A 87 -10.58 5.50 14.20
N GLU A 88 -11.20 6.42 14.93
CA GLU A 88 -10.74 7.81 15.06
C GLU A 88 -9.27 7.92 15.51
N ALA A 89 -8.80 6.98 16.34
CA ALA A 89 -7.43 6.95 16.84
C ALA A 89 -6.42 6.62 15.72
N GLY A 90 -6.75 5.67 14.83
CA GLY A 90 -5.89 5.37 13.68
C GLY A 90 -5.79 6.56 12.71
N LEU A 91 -6.85 7.36 12.56
CA LEU A 91 -6.81 8.59 11.77
C LEU A 91 -5.92 9.67 12.43
N ALA A 92 -5.98 9.79 13.76
CA ALA A 92 -5.11 10.69 14.51
C ALA A 92 -3.63 10.34 14.36
N ALA A 93 -3.28 9.05 14.47
CA ALA A 93 -1.90 8.57 14.29
C ALA A 93 -1.32 8.92 12.91
N LEU A 94 -2.15 8.85 11.86
CA LEU A 94 -1.73 9.23 10.50
C LEU A 94 -1.49 10.73 10.35
N ARG A 95 -2.32 11.56 10.99
CA ARG A 95 -2.13 13.02 11.00
C ARG A 95 -0.80 13.36 11.69
N MET A 96 -0.49 12.73 12.81
CA MET A 96 0.80 12.90 13.50
C MET A 96 1.97 12.47 12.60
N ARG A 97 1.84 11.33 11.91
CA ARG A 97 2.85 10.86 10.96
C ARG A 97 3.07 11.84 9.80
N ARG A 98 2.01 12.45 9.27
CA ARG A 98 2.11 13.44 8.19
C ARG A 98 2.89 14.68 8.62
N VAL A 99 2.68 15.16 9.84
CA VAL A 99 3.44 16.26 10.40
C VAL A 99 4.93 15.89 10.45
N LEU A 100 5.25 14.71 10.98
CA LEU A 100 6.64 14.23 11.05
C LEU A 100 7.30 14.02 9.68
N ASP A 101 6.56 13.52 8.69
CA ASP A 101 7.09 13.31 7.34
C ASP A 101 7.34 14.64 6.63
N GLY A 102 6.54 15.68 6.91
CA GLY A 102 6.65 17.01 6.31
C GLY A 102 7.86 17.83 6.77
N GLU A 103 8.39 17.54 7.96
CA GLU A 103 9.46 18.32 8.58
C GLU A 103 10.86 17.85 8.15
N PRO A 104 11.80 18.79 7.87
CA PRO A 104 13.14 18.44 7.43
C PRO A 104 14.01 17.85 8.56
N ASP A 105 13.74 18.26 9.81
CA ASP A 105 14.42 17.79 11.02
C ASP A 105 13.45 16.99 11.90
N ARG A 106 13.33 15.71 11.58
CA ARG A 106 12.42 14.81 12.28
C ARG A 106 12.83 14.58 13.73
N ASP A 107 14.13 14.55 14.00
CA ASP A 107 14.65 14.29 15.33
C ASP A 107 14.29 15.45 16.26
N ALA A 108 14.46 16.70 15.80
CA ALA A 108 14.04 17.88 16.55
C ALA A 108 12.53 17.88 16.88
N VAL A 109 11.68 17.50 15.91
CA VAL A 109 10.23 17.44 16.11
C VAL A 109 9.85 16.35 17.10
N LEU A 110 10.45 15.18 17.01
CA LEU A 110 10.21 14.09 17.96
C LEU A 110 10.69 14.45 19.37
N THR A 111 11.88 15.07 19.50
CA THR A 111 12.39 15.57 20.78
C THR A 111 11.43 16.61 21.38
N SER A 112 10.98 17.57 20.58
CA SER A 112 10.02 18.58 21.04
C SER A 112 8.67 17.96 21.41
N PHE A 113 8.18 16.97 20.66
CA PHE A 113 6.91 16.29 20.93
C PHE A 113 6.99 15.52 22.24
N VAL A 114 8.01 14.67 22.43
CA VAL A 114 8.20 13.90 23.67
C VAL A 114 8.36 14.83 24.86
N SER A 115 9.06 15.95 24.71
CA SER A 115 9.23 16.94 25.79
C SER A 115 7.92 17.66 26.17
N ALA A 116 6.93 17.67 25.28
CA ALA A 116 5.62 18.29 25.50
C ALA A 116 4.54 17.31 26.00
N LEU A 117 4.86 16.01 26.10
CA LEU A 117 3.93 15.01 26.61
C LEU A 117 3.71 15.18 28.12
N SER A 118 2.52 14.79 28.58
CA SER A 118 2.29 14.59 30.00
C SER A 118 3.13 13.41 30.50
N THR A 119 3.47 13.37 31.80
CA THR A 119 4.18 12.23 32.39
C THR A 119 3.44 10.91 32.19
N HIS A 120 2.09 10.94 32.16
CA HIS A 120 1.27 9.76 31.91
C HIS A 120 1.42 9.27 30.46
N ASP A 121 1.29 10.18 29.48
CA ASP A 121 1.41 9.84 28.07
C ASP A 121 2.83 9.39 27.71
N GLU A 122 3.85 9.98 28.33
CA GLU A 122 5.24 9.57 28.15
C GLU A 122 5.48 8.13 28.65
N GLN A 123 4.96 7.79 29.83
CA GLN A 123 5.05 6.44 30.38
C GLN A 123 4.29 5.43 29.53
N LEU A 124 3.10 5.79 29.07
CA LEU A 124 2.30 4.96 28.17
C LEU A 124 3.03 4.72 26.85
N LEU A 125 3.57 5.77 26.23
CA LEU A 125 4.32 5.67 24.97
C LEU A 125 5.55 4.78 25.13
N ARG A 126 6.30 4.91 26.23
CA ARG A 126 7.46 4.05 26.52
C ARG A 126 7.05 2.58 26.64
N ALA A 127 6.01 2.27 27.41
CA ALA A 127 5.52 0.91 27.58
C ALA A 127 5.06 0.27 26.25
N LEU A 128 4.43 1.04 25.37
CA LEU A 128 4.01 0.57 24.05
C LEU A 128 5.22 0.27 23.15
N LEU A 129 6.24 1.13 23.14
CA LEU A 129 7.46 0.93 22.34
C LEU A 129 8.30 -0.26 22.83
N ASP A 130 8.37 -0.48 24.14
CA ASP A 130 9.10 -1.60 24.73
C ASP A 130 8.43 -2.95 24.40
N ARG A 131 7.09 -2.96 24.32
CA ARG A 131 6.32 -4.14 23.89
C ARG A 131 6.62 -4.52 22.43
N ASP A 132 6.61 -3.55 21.52
CA ASP A 132 6.90 -3.79 20.10
C ASP A 132 8.35 -4.22 19.86
N ALA A 133 9.29 -3.77 20.70
CA ALA A 133 10.68 -4.21 20.64
C ALA A 133 10.88 -5.67 21.11
N ALA A 134 10.05 -6.14 22.04
CA ALA A 134 10.04 -7.53 22.48
C ALA A 134 9.41 -8.48 21.44
N ASP A 135 8.49 -7.97 20.62
CA ASP A 135 7.83 -8.68 19.51
C ASP A 135 8.57 -8.50 18.15
N GLY A 136 9.90 -8.28 18.17
CA GLY A 136 10.73 -7.97 16.99
C GLY A 136 10.49 -8.83 15.73
N PRO A 137 10.82 -8.30 14.53
CA PRO A 137 10.27 -8.74 13.24
C PRO A 137 10.63 -10.19 12.92
N GLY A 138 9.72 -11.10 13.22
CA GLY A 138 9.79 -12.50 12.81
C GLY A 138 9.70 -12.62 11.29
N ALA A 139 10.85 -12.79 10.65
CA ALA A 139 11.09 -13.50 9.39
C ALA A 139 9.92 -13.52 8.37
N ALA A 140 9.91 -12.57 7.45
CA ALA A 140 9.18 -12.69 6.20
C ALA A 140 10.05 -12.19 5.04
N ASP A 141 11.18 -12.86 4.84
CA ASP A 141 11.80 -12.96 3.52
C ASP A 141 12.04 -14.45 3.22
N ALA A 142 11.04 -15.04 2.59
CA ALA A 142 11.24 -16.10 1.62
C ALA A 142 10.11 -16.01 0.57
N PRO A 143 10.45 -16.06 -0.72
CA PRO A 143 9.54 -15.73 -1.82
C PRO A 143 8.58 -16.88 -2.08
N THR A 144 7.28 -16.60 -2.13
CA THR A 144 6.36 -17.47 -2.87
C THR A 144 6.38 -17.03 -4.32
N THR A 145 7.02 -17.87 -5.11
CA THR A 145 6.93 -17.96 -6.57
C THR A 145 5.49 -18.17 -7.04
N ALA A 146 5.23 -17.73 -8.27
CA ALA A 146 4.00 -17.78 -9.06
C ALA A 146 2.93 -16.73 -8.64
N ASP A 147 2.44 -15.85 -9.52
CA ASP A 147 2.13 -16.07 -10.92
C ASP A 147 2.29 -14.76 -11.71
N ASP A 148 2.96 -14.84 -12.84
CA ASP A 148 3.11 -13.77 -13.82
C ASP A 148 1.75 -13.62 -14.53
N PRO A 149 1.00 -12.51 -14.42
CA PRO A 149 -0.19 -12.37 -15.23
C PRO A 149 0.25 -12.10 -16.67
N ALA A 150 0.25 -13.17 -17.46
CA ALA A 150 0.30 -13.12 -18.91
C ALA A 150 -0.67 -12.04 -19.46
N PRO A 151 -0.34 -11.40 -20.60
CA PRO A 151 -1.13 -10.30 -21.13
C PRO A 151 -2.54 -10.80 -21.52
N ALA A 152 -3.55 -10.11 -21.00
CA ALA A 152 -4.95 -10.37 -21.30
C ALA A 152 -5.23 -10.16 -22.80
N GLN A 153 -5.52 -11.23 -23.52
CA GLN A 153 -6.23 -11.19 -24.80
C GLN A 153 -7.74 -11.24 -24.51
N GLY A 154 -8.47 -10.24 -24.99
CA GLY A 154 -9.91 -10.10 -24.76
C GLY A 154 -10.76 -11.16 -25.49
N PRO A 155 -12.03 -11.35 -25.08
CA PRO A 155 -12.90 -12.37 -25.65
C PRO A 155 -13.47 -11.94 -27.02
N GLY A 156 -13.10 -12.66 -28.07
CA GLY A 156 -13.75 -12.63 -29.39
C GLY A 156 -14.94 -13.60 -29.45
N ALA A 157 -16.00 -13.18 -30.12
CA ALA A 157 -17.38 -13.65 -30.02
C ALA A 157 -17.71 -15.03 -30.63
N ALA A 158 -18.94 -15.44 -30.29
CA ALA A 158 -19.69 -16.70 -30.50
C ALA A 158 -19.70 -17.36 -31.91
N PRO A 159 -20.10 -18.64 -32.00
CA PRO A 159 -20.09 -19.43 -33.24
C PRO A 159 -21.36 -19.24 -34.10
N ALA A 160 -21.21 -19.41 -35.42
CA ALA A 160 -22.33 -19.54 -36.37
C ALA A 160 -22.56 -21.02 -36.76
N PRO A 161 -23.81 -21.49 -36.93
CA PRO A 161 -24.08 -22.88 -37.30
C PRO A 161 -24.29 -23.10 -38.81
N GLY A 162 -23.78 -24.23 -39.29
CA GLY A 162 -24.46 -25.17 -40.18
C GLY A 162 -24.40 -24.95 -41.70
N ARG A 163 -23.81 -25.94 -42.41
CA ARG A 163 -24.42 -26.55 -43.61
C ARG A 163 -24.10 -28.06 -43.68
N HIS A 164 -25.15 -28.84 -43.93
CA HIS A 164 -25.16 -30.30 -44.09
C HIS A 164 -24.62 -30.76 -45.47
N HIS A 165 -23.81 -31.83 -45.43
CA HIS A 165 -23.77 -33.09 -46.24
C HIS A 165 -24.02 -33.10 -47.77
N PRO A 166 -23.60 -34.15 -48.54
CA PRO A 166 -23.27 -35.52 -48.12
C PRO A 166 -22.00 -36.18 -48.73
N SER A 167 -21.68 -37.34 -48.16
CA SER A 167 -20.84 -38.44 -48.66
C SER A 167 -21.22 -38.93 -50.06
N ASP A 168 -20.25 -39.32 -50.88
CA ASP A 168 -20.14 -40.68 -51.48
C ASP A 168 -18.81 -40.88 -52.26
N GLU A 169 -18.42 -42.14 -52.41
CA GLU A 169 -17.49 -42.75 -53.38
C GLU A 169 -15.97 -42.48 -53.24
N ALA A 170 -15.06 -43.46 -53.35
CA ALA A 170 -15.18 -44.89 -53.60
C ALA A 170 -13.92 -45.62 -53.12
N ARG A 171 -14.13 -46.89 -52.80
CA ARG A 171 -13.16 -47.94 -52.50
C ARG A 171 -13.05 -48.82 -53.75
N GLY A 172 -11.85 -49.15 -54.21
CA GLY A 172 -11.60 -50.32 -55.08
C GLY A 172 -10.84 -50.03 -56.38
N GLY A 173 -9.72 -50.73 -56.55
CA GLY A 173 -8.87 -50.74 -57.74
C GLY A 173 -7.46 -51.17 -57.40
#